data_AF-A0A1N7GGW7-F1
#
_entry.id   AF-A0A1N7GGW7-F1
#
_cell.length_a   1.000
_cell.length_b   1.000
_cell.length_c   1.000
_cell.angle_alpha   90.00
_cell.angle_beta   90.00
_cell.angle_gamma   90.00
#
_symmetry.space_group_name_H-M   'P 1'
#
loop_
_entity.id
_entity.type
_entity.pdbx_description
1 polymer ?
#
loop_
_entity_poly.entity_id
_entity_poly.type
_entity_poly.pdbx_seq_one_letter_code
_entity_poly.pdbx_strand_id
1 'polypeptide(L)'
;MKAYKLKMASDPDAGSEIVFATTSREAKKQARGQDFYEMSGDWCDLRVGRAPHYDGMEALSERELRKENWRDGWWFHQYGCPDVDEATDEDFYAWYDSNFGVTT
;
A
#
# COMPACT_ATOMS: atom_id res chain seq x y z
N MET A 1 6.08 -4.67 -15.08
CA MET A 1 5.48 -3.32 -15.05
C MET A 1 6.37 -2.38 -14.22
N LYS A 2 5.97 -1.16 -13.89
CA LYS A 2 6.68 -0.28 -12.96
C LYS A 2 5.80 -0.04 -11.72
N ALA A 3 6.38 -0.11 -10.54
CA ALA A 3 5.70 0.19 -9.28
C ALA A 3 5.63 1.68 -8.95
N TYR A 4 4.46 2.14 -8.51
CA TYR A 4 4.21 3.52 -8.15
C TYR A 4 3.57 3.56 -6.77
N LYS A 5 4.06 4.46 -5.91
CA LYS A 5 3.46 4.73 -4.62
C LYS A 5 2.46 5.87 -4.76
N LEU A 6 1.21 5.58 -4.43
CA LEU A 6 0.12 6.52 -4.29
C LEU A 6 0.08 7.02 -2.85
N LYS A 7 -0.07 8.32 -2.66
CA LYS A 7 -0.25 8.94 -1.34
C LYS A 7 -1.06 10.24 -1.44
N MET A 8 -1.73 10.61 -0.36
CA MET A 8 -2.35 11.92 -0.23
C MET A 8 -1.28 12.96 0.14
N ALA A 9 -1.31 14.14 -0.50
CA ALA A 9 -0.41 15.22 -0.14
C ALA A 9 -0.88 15.96 1.12
N SER A 10 -2.20 16.10 1.27
CA SER A 10 -2.83 16.79 2.40
C SER A 10 -2.79 16.00 3.70
N ASP A 11 -2.78 14.67 3.59
CA ASP A 11 -2.73 13.75 4.73
C ASP A 11 -1.68 12.65 4.50
N PRO A 12 -0.42 12.89 4.87
CA PRO A 12 0.64 11.88 4.80
C PRO A 12 0.37 10.66 5.69
N ASP A 13 -0.45 10.81 6.72
CA ASP A 13 -0.75 9.79 7.73
C ASP A 13 -1.96 8.92 7.31
N ALA A 14 -2.74 9.36 6.31
CA ALA A 14 -3.77 8.58 5.63
C ALA A 14 -3.22 7.35 4.90
N GLY A 15 -1.92 7.09 4.94
CA GLY A 15 -1.30 5.90 4.38
C GLY A 15 -0.92 6.06 2.91
N SER A 16 -0.69 4.93 2.25
CA SER A 16 -0.24 4.89 0.86
C SER A 16 -0.54 3.53 0.24
N GLU A 17 -0.45 3.43 -1.08
CA GLU A 17 -0.69 2.18 -1.81
C GLU A 17 0.31 1.99 -2.95
N ILE A 18 0.75 0.74 -3.19
CA ILE A 18 1.56 0.39 -4.36
C ILE A 18 0.65 -0.03 -5.51
N VAL A 19 0.87 0.59 -6.66
CA VAL A 19 0.18 0.27 -7.92
C VAL A 19 1.19 0.00 -9.03
N PHE A 20 0.91 -1.02 -9.83
CA PHE A 20 1.73 -1.41 -10.97
C PHE A 20 1.15 -0.87 -12.27
N ALA A 21 1.95 -0.10 -13.02
CA ALA A 21 1.53 0.50 -14.28
C ALA A 21 2.69 0.67 -15.25
N THR A 22 2.42 0.98 -16.51
CA THR A 22 3.48 1.30 -17.49
C THR A 22 3.98 2.73 -17.29
N THR A 23 3.09 3.63 -16.90
CA THR A 23 3.38 5.06 -16.69
C THR A 23 2.77 5.60 -15.40
N SER A 24 3.31 6.72 -14.89
CA SER A 24 2.75 7.41 -13.72
C SER A 24 1.33 7.93 -13.95
N ARG A 25 1.00 8.28 -15.20
CA ARG A 25 -0.34 8.71 -15.60
C ARG A 25 -1.35 7.57 -15.52
N GLU A 26 -0.96 6.36 -15.92
CA GLU A 26 -1.78 5.16 -15.75
C GLU A 26 -1.95 4.80 -14.29
N ALA A 27 -0.88 4.81 -13.49
CA ALA A 27 -0.97 4.58 -12.05
C ALA A 27 -1.94 5.56 -11.38
N LYS A 28 -1.86 6.86 -11.72
CA LYS A 28 -2.81 7.86 -11.20
C LYS A 28 -4.25 7.55 -11.60
N LYS A 29 -4.49 7.08 -12.83
CA LYS A 29 -5.82 6.67 -13.31
C LYS A 29 -6.36 5.45 -12.58
N GLN A 30 -5.52 4.47 -12.27
CA GLN A 30 -5.93 3.28 -11.51
C GLN A 30 -6.38 3.63 -10.09
N ALA A 31 -5.76 4.63 -9.46
CA ALA A 31 -6.18 5.15 -8.16
C ALA A 31 -7.64 5.63 -8.12
N ARG A 32 -8.20 6.04 -9.27
CA ARG A 32 -9.60 6.51 -9.39
C ARG A 32 -10.64 5.42 -9.10
N GLY A 33 -10.23 4.15 -9.10
CA GLY A 33 -11.08 2.99 -8.82
C GLY A 33 -10.78 2.32 -7.47
N GLN A 34 -9.94 2.94 -6.63
CA GLN A 34 -9.59 2.43 -5.30
C GLN A 34 -10.04 3.44 -4.24
N ASP A 35 -10.27 2.96 -3.01
CA ASP A 35 -10.81 3.72 -1.87
C ASP A 35 -10.10 5.07 -1.65
N PHE A 36 -8.82 5.16 -2.02
CA PHE A 36 -8.00 6.38 -1.98
C PHE A 36 -8.59 7.60 -2.73
N TYR A 37 -9.30 7.40 -3.85
CA TYR A 37 -9.92 8.51 -4.60
C TYR A 37 -11.21 9.01 -3.94
N GLU A 38 -11.97 8.11 -3.30
CA GLU A 38 -13.15 8.51 -2.53
C GLU A 38 -12.73 9.27 -1.27
N MET A 39 -11.61 8.89 -0.65
CA MET A 39 -11.04 9.57 0.51
C MET A 39 -10.40 10.92 0.19
N SER A 40 -9.77 11.08 -0.99
CA SER A 40 -9.05 12.32 -1.29
C SER A 40 -9.97 13.49 -1.61
N GLY A 41 -11.20 13.25 -2.09
CA GLY A 41 -12.17 14.28 -2.50
C GLY A 41 -11.73 15.15 -3.70
N ASP A 42 -10.42 15.27 -3.94
CA ASP A 42 -9.77 16.02 -5.00
C ASP A 42 -8.64 15.19 -5.64
N TRP A 43 -8.67 15.12 -6.97
CA TRP A 43 -7.64 14.50 -7.81
C TRP A 43 -6.27 15.19 -7.69
N CYS A 44 -6.25 16.47 -7.34
CA CYS A 44 -5.02 17.24 -7.17
C CYS A 44 -4.23 16.82 -5.93
N ASP A 45 -4.92 16.27 -4.93
CA ASP A 45 -4.29 15.86 -3.68
C ASP A 45 -3.54 14.53 -3.80
N LEU A 46 -3.94 13.68 -4.75
CA LEU A 46 -3.27 12.42 -5.02
C LEU A 46 -1.91 12.62 -5.69
N ARG A 47 -0.85 12.17 -5.01
CA ARG A 47 0.53 12.15 -5.51
C ARG A 47 0.93 10.74 -5.92
N VAL A 48 1.65 10.68 -7.04
CA VAL A 48 2.18 9.43 -7.59
C VAL A 48 3.69 9.56 -7.68
N GLY A 49 4.40 8.76 -6.91
CA GLY A 49 5.85 8.64 -6.94
C GLY A 49 6.27 7.29 -7.54
N ARG A 50 7.46 7.23 -8.15
CA ARG A 50 8.05 5.93 -8.49
C ARG A 50 8.51 5.22 -7.22
N ALA A 51 8.30 3.92 -7.15
CA ALA A 51 8.75 3.07 -6.05
C ALA A 51 9.57 1.90 -6.62
N PRO A 52 10.80 2.13 -7.13
CA PRO A 52 11.57 1.12 -7.85
C PRO A 52 11.88 -0.14 -7.02
N HIS A 53 11.89 -0.01 -5.68
CA HIS A 53 12.06 -1.12 -4.76
C HIS A 53 11.05 -2.26 -5.00
N TYR A 54 9.84 -1.91 -5.45
CA TYR A 54 8.75 -2.86 -5.70
C TYR A 54 8.69 -3.33 -7.16
N ASP A 55 9.59 -2.89 -8.04
CA ASP A 55 9.56 -3.36 -9.44
C ASP A 55 9.78 -4.89 -9.51
N GLY A 56 8.95 -5.59 -10.28
CA GLY A 56 9.00 -7.05 -10.39
C GLY A 56 8.13 -7.79 -9.35
N MET A 57 7.52 -7.06 -8.41
CA MET A 57 6.66 -7.64 -7.36
C MET A 57 5.18 -7.72 -7.78
N GLU A 58 4.83 -7.47 -9.05
CA GLU A 58 3.45 -7.52 -9.53
C GLU A 58 2.77 -8.90 -9.42
N ALA A 59 3.56 -9.96 -9.23
CA ALA A 59 3.08 -11.33 -9.07
C ALA A 59 2.91 -11.74 -7.59
N LEU A 60 3.32 -10.89 -6.64
CA LEU A 60 3.10 -11.17 -5.22
C LEU A 60 1.61 -11.19 -4.90
N SER A 61 1.22 -12.06 -3.99
CA SER A 61 -0.11 -11.97 -3.38
C SER A 61 -0.26 -10.65 -2.62
N GLU A 62 -1.50 -10.21 -2.41
CA GLU A 62 -1.75 -8.99 -1.62
C GLU A 62 -1.09 -9.09 -0.23
N ARG A 63 -1.22 -10.24 0.44
CA ARG A 63 -0.60 -10.55 1.73
C ARG A 63 0.91 -10.35 1.72
N GLU A 64 1.60 -10.86 0.70
CA GLU A 64 3.06 -10.70 0.54
C GLU A 64 3.43 -9.25 0.25
N LEU A 65 2.68 -8.56 -0.61
CA LEU A 65 2.92 -7.15 -0.91
C LEU A 65 2.70 -6.26 0.32
N ARG A 66 1.70 -6.56 1.15
CA ARG A 66 1.45 -5.83 2.41
C ARG A 66 2.59 -6.03 3.41
N LYS A 67 3.18 -7.23 3.46
CA LYS A 67 4.38 -7.50 4.27
C LYS A 67 5.58 -6.66 3.80
N GLU A 68 5.81 -6.53 2.50
CA GLU A 68 6.89 -5.66 1.99
C GLU A 68 6.66 -4.18 2.35
N ASN A 69 5.41 -3.69 2.26
CA ASN A 69 5.07 -2.33 2.71
C ASN A 69 5.32 -2.13 4.22
N TRP A 70 4.94 -3.12 5.03
CA TRP A 70 5.19 -3.12 6.46
C TRP A 70 6.69 -3.07 6.77
N ARG A 71 7.51 -3.87 6.07
CA ARG A 71 8.99 -3.84 6.17
C ARG A 71 9.61 -2.50 5.81
N ASP A 72 9.02 -1.79 4.87
CA ASP A 72 9.45 -0.44 4.52
C ASP A 72 8.98 0.64 5.52
N GLY A 73 8.29 0.24 6.60
CA GLY A 73 7.88 1.13 7.68
C GLY A 73 6.73 2.04 7.33
N TRP A 74 5.96 1.73 6.29
CA TRP A 74 4.78 2.52 5.92
C TRP A 74 3.58 1.62 5.66
N TRP A 75 2.62 1.67 6.57
CA TRP A 75 1.36 0.96 6.50
C TRP A 75 0.25 1.84 7.10
N PHE A 76 -1.02 1.54 6.80
CA PHE A 76 -2.13 2.17 7.51
C PHE A 76 -2.03 1.86 9.00
N HIS A 77 -2.17 2.87 9.86
CA HIS A 77 -2.14 2.73 11.31
C HIS A 77 -3.37 1.99 11.86
N GLN A 78 -3.57 0.73 11.45
CA GLN A 78 -4.53 -0.14 12.11
C GLN A 78 -4.01 -0.52 13.48
N TYR A 79 -4.90 -0.39 14.46
CA TYR A 79 -4.63 -0.74 15.84
C TYR A 79 -4.15 -2.20 15.94
N GLY A 80 -3.00 -2.40 16.59
CA GLY A 80 -2.43 -3.73 16.82
C GLY A 80 -1.55 -4.29 15.71
N CYS A 81 -1.29 -3.54 14.63
CA CYS A 81 -0.26 -3.91 13.66
C CYS A 81 1.09 -4.05 14.39
N PRO A 82 1.83 -5.16 14.23
CA PRO A 82 3.14 -5.33 14.86
C PRO A 82 4.13 -4.24 14.42
N ASP A 83 5.01 -3.84 15.33
CA ASP A 83 6.09 -2.91 15.01
C ASP A 83 7.14 -3.62 14.14
N VAL A 84 7.55 -2.99 13.05
CA VAL A 84 8.51 -3.55 12.09
C VAL A 84 9.90 -3.78 12.69
N ASP A 85 10.30 -2.96 13.65
CA ASP A 85 11.61 -3.06 14.30
C ASP A 85 11.63 -4.11 15.42
N GLU A 86 10.45 -4.51 15.93
CA GLU A 86 10.31 -5.42 17.08
C GLU A 86 9.73 -6.80 16.74
N ALA A 87 9.01 -6.92 15.63
CA ALA A 87 8.26 -8.12 15.27
C ALA A 87 8.82 -8.85 14.04
N THR A 88 8.43 -10.11 13.87
CA THR A 88 8.83 -10.96 12.75
C THR A 88 7.83 -10.95 11.61
N ASP A 89 8.23 -11.47 10.43
CA ASP A 89 7.31 -11.68 9.31
C ASP A 89 6.14 -12.59 9.72
N GLU A 90 6.40 -13.59 10.55
CA GLU A 90 5.39 -14.50 11.08
C GLU A 90 4.38 -13.77 11.98
N ASP A 91 4.83 -12.84 12.83
CA ASP A 91 3.97 -12.01 13.67
C ASP A 91 3.07 -11.10 12.82
N PHE A 92 3.66 -10.47 11.79
CA PHE A 92 2.90 -9.67 10.83
C PHE A 92 1.83 -10.51 10.14
N TYR A 93 2.19 -11.69 9.66
CA TYR A 93 1.24 -12.57 8.98
C TYR A 93 0.14 -13.08 9.90
N ALA A 94 0.44 -13.44 11.14
CA ALA A 94 -0.56 -13.83 12.12
C ALA A 94 -1.56 -12.69 12.40
N TRP A 95 -1.06 -11.46 12.54
CA TRP A 95 -1.90 -10.27 12.68
C TRP A 95 -2.73 -10.02 11.42
N TYR A 96 -2.10 -10.07 10.23
CA TYR A 96 -2.76 -9.81 8.96
C TYR A 96 -3.90 -10.81 8.72
N ASP A 97 -3.64 -12.11 8.91
CA ASP A 97 -4.63 -13.16 8.71
C ASP A 97 -5.77 -13.05 9.74
N SER A 98 -5.51 -12.59 10.97
CA SER A 98 -6.55 -12.36 11.98
C SER A 98 -7.49 -11.20 11.63
N ASN A 99 -6.97 -10.12 11.02
CA ASN A 99 -7.74 -8.91 10.73
C ASN A 99 -8.36 -8.91 9.32
N PHE A 100 -7.71 -9.56 8.36
CA PHE A 100 -8.08 -9.53 6.95
C PHE A 100 -8.31 -10.92 6.36
N GLY A 101 -7.92 -12.00 7.06
CA GLY A 101 -8.08 -13.37 6.60
C GLY A 101 -9.51 -13.92 6.76
N VAL A 102 -10.54 -13.05 6.72
CA VAL A 102 -11.92 -13.52 6.77
C VAL A 102 -12.19 -14.46 5.60
N THR A 103 -12.50 -15.67 6.04
CA THR A 103 -12.89 -16.89 5.32
C THR A 103 -14.10 -16.61 4.44
N THR A 104 -14.04 -17.02 3.17
CA THR A 104 -15.24 -17.18 2.34
C THR A 104 -16.09 -18.32 2.88
#